data_AF-A0A1X7R0C8-F1
#
_entry.id   AF-A0A1X7R0C8-F1
#
_cell.length_a   1.000
_cell.length_b   1.000
_cell.length_c   1.000
_cell.angle_alpha   90.00
_cell.angle_beta   90.00
_cell.angle_gamma   90.00
#
_symmetry.space_group_name_H-M   'P 1'
#
loop_
_entity.id
_entity.type
_entity.pdbx_description
1 polymer ?
#
loop_
_entity_poly.entity_id
_entity_poly.type
_entity_poly.pdbx_seq_one_letter_code
_entity_poly.pdbx_strand_id
1 'polypeptide(L)'
;MTTYMPGYSNTESTFTTTSDPNENYRKTQSHIYSLQETILDSTRRANLTPKSDSRGNSESLPNNDNSDSTLKVDMQIPTIDSLPILNYTTDKYKREPVLIGEMDYVSNKMGQFFKYPKDIQIGNKIDNLGLPYPYNFEKQYTPDCFLPPFTRTSINKLVKVKINSDEITKFLSGDSIRLQNREIWGSDIYTDDSDPLLVLKHTGFFEKSDTKDDSNIVPKKRTPANIHNQDNVVGGKFIPFETSLEVTILILDCLESYIGLNRNGIVARSWLGSVPHDGLSFGIYEIKVIHSMEKVDISAWKK
;
A
#
# COMPACT_ATOMS: atom_id res chain seq x y z
N MET A 1 -32.50 -66.60 -3.49
CA MET A 1 -31.60 -66.64 -4.68
C MET A 1 -31.49 -65.22 -5.18
N THR A 2 -30.45 -64.52 -4.76
CA THR A 2 -30.27 -63.08 -4.98
C THR A 2 -28.97 -62.91 -5.76
N THR A 3 -29.10 -62.42 -6.98
CA THR A 3 -28.03 -62.36 -7.99
C THR A 3 -27.05 -61.23 -7.68
N TYR A 4 -25.76 -61.59 -7.65
CA TYR A 4 -24.59 -60.73 -7.48
C TYR A 4 -24.39 -59.80 -8.70
N MET A 5 -24.00 -58.54 -8.45
CA MET A 5 -23.41 -57.60 -9.41
C MET A 5 -21.89 -57.49 -9.14
N PRO A 6 -21.02 -57.43 -10.17
CA PRO A 6 -19.58 -57.30 -9.98
C PRO A 6 -19.11 -55.84 -9.90
N GLY A 7 -17.96 -55.67 -9.24
CA GLY A 7 -17.44 -54.41 -8.71
C GLY A 7 -16.78 -53.47 -9.72
N TYR A 8 -16.76 -52.19 -9.34
CA TYR A 8 -15.94 -51.15 -9.94
C TYR A 8 -14.56 -51.11 -9.28
N SER A 9 -13.52 -51.19 -10.10
CA SER A 9 -12.11 -51.08 -9.74
C SER A 9 -11.68 -49.63 -9.53
N ASN A 10 -11.08 -49.34 -8.37
CA ASN A 10 -10.36 -48.09 -8.09
C ASN A 10 -9.03 -48.05 -8.85
N THR A 11 -8.80 -47.02 -9.65
CA THR A 11 -7.48 -46.67 -10.17
C THR A 11 -6.84 -45.62 -9.24
N GLU A 12 -5.84 -46.03 -8.48
CA GLU A 12 -4.95 -45.15 -7.73
C GLU A 12 -4.13 -44.30 -8.73
N SER A 13 -4.21 -42.98 -8.59
CA SER A 13 -3.35 -42.05 -9.32
C SER A 13 -2.10 -41.75 -8.48
N THR A 14 -0.95 -42.18 -8.99
CA THR A 14 0.37 -41.91 -8.44
C THR A 14 0.69 -40.42 -8.56
N PHE A 15 0.79 -39.72 -7.43
CA PHE A 15 1.29 -38.36 -7.35
C PHE A 15 2.78 -38.32 -7.67
N THR A 16 3.14 -37.77 -8.83
CA THR A 16 4.51 -37.38 -9.14
C THR A 16 4.84 -36.11 -8.36
N THR A 17 5.78 -36.19 -7.43
CA THR A 17 6.38 -35.06 -6.71
C THR A 17 7.16 -34.18 -7.68
N THR A 18 6.51 -33.16 -8.21
CA THR A 18 7.19 -32.05 -8.90
C THR A 18 7.93 -31.24 -7.85
N SER A 19 9.26 -31.37 -7.82
CA SER A 19 10.15 -30.52 -7.02
C SER A 19 9.92 -29.06 -7.41
N ASP A 20 9.45 -28.26 -6.45
CA ASP A 20 9.21 -26.84 -6.60
C ASP A 20 10.56 -26.13 -6.81
N PRO A 21 10.82 -25.53 -7.99
CA PRO A 21 12.11 -24.89 -8.28
C PRO A 21 12.42 -23.71 -7.33
N ASN A 22 11.44 -23.23 -6.56
CA ASN A 22 11.61 -22.15 -5.59
C ASN A 22 11.71 -22.62 -4.14
N GLU A 23 11.79 -23.93 -3.85
CA GLU A 23 11.84 -24.45 -2.48
C GLU A 23 13.08 -23.96 -1.72
N ASN A 24 14.24 -23.89 -2.39
CA ASN A 24 15.46 -23.38 -1.77
C ASN A 24 15.40 -21.87 -1.52
N TYR A 25 14.75 -21.11 -2.41
CA TYR A 25 14.49 -19.68 -2.20
C TYR A 25 13.57 -19.47 -0.98
N ARG A 26 12.52 -20.29 -0.85
CA ARG A 26 11.58 -20.28 0.28
C ARG A 26 12.27 -20.58 1.61
N LYS A 27 13.16 -21.57 1.64
CA LYS A 27 13.95 -21.94 2.84
C LYS A 27 14.91 -20.85 3.28
N THR A 28 15.59 -20.20 2.34
CA THR A 28 16.52 -19.11 2.65
C THR A 28 15.78 -17.86 3.16
N GLN A 29 14.64 -17.51 2.55
CA GLN A 29 13.82 -16.38 2.97
C GLN A 29 13.16 -16.62 4.33
N SER A 30 12.60 -17.81 4.57
CA SER A 30 12.02 -18.16 5.89
C SER A 30 13.07 -18.09 7.01
N HIS A 31 14.32 -18.44 6.71
CA HIS A 31 15.41 -18.34 7.68
C HIS A 31 15.74 -16.87 8.01
N ILE A 32 15.82 -16.00 6.99
CA ILE A 32 16.04 -14.56 7.19
C ILE A 32 14.91 -13.94 8.03
N TYR A 33 13.65 -14.32 7.78
CA TYR A 33 12.51 -13.81 8.54
C TYR A 33 12.46 -14.33 9.98
N SER A 34 12.80 -15.59 10.22
CA SER A 34 12.88 -16.14 11.58
C SER A 34 13.92 -15.40 12.44
N LEU A 35 15.02 -14.95 11.82
CA LEU A 35 16.05 -14.18 12.50
C LEU A 35 15.57 -12.75 12.82
N GLN A 36 14.86 -12.11 11.90
CA GLN A 36 14.32 -10.77 12.10
C GLN A 36 13.21 -10.73 13.16
N GLU A 37 12.34 -11.74 13.21
CA GLU A 37 11.32 -11.90 14.25
C GLU A 37 11.98 -12.10 15.62
N THR A 38 13.02 -12.92 15.71
CA THR A 38 13.79 -13.13 16.94
C THR A 38 14.42 -11.82 17.44
N ILE A 39 14.94 -10.98 16.54
CA ILE A 39 15.51 -9.67 16.88
C ILE A 39 14.42 -8.71 17.37
N LEU A 40 13.27 -8.65 16.69
CA LEU A 40 12.14 -7.81 17.09
C LEU A 40 11.58 -8.22 18.45
N ASP A 41 11.44 -9.52 18.70
CA ASP A 41 10.98 -10.06 19.98
C ASP A 41 11.98 -9.82 21.12
N SER A 42 13.28 -9.94 20.85
CA SER A 42 14.31 -9.63 21.85
C SER A 42 14.30 -8.15 22.24
N THR A 43 14.06 -7.26 21.28
CA THR A 43 13.93 -5.81 21.50
C THR A 43 12.65 -5.49 22.29
N ARG A 44 11.55 -6.19 21.99
CA ARG A 44 10.29 -6.05 22.72
C ARG A 44 10.38 -6.55 24.15
N ARG A 45 11.08 -7.66 24.39
CA ARG A 45 11.32 -8.21 25.75
C ARG A 45 12.25 -7.31 26.57
N ALA A 46 13.27 -6.70 25.95
CA ALA A 46 14.14 -5.72 26.61
C ALA A 46 13.39 -4.45 27.05
N ASN A 47 12.36 -4.05 26.30
CA ASN A 47 11.50 -2.91 26.64
C ASN A 47 10.40 -3.23 27.67
N LEU A 48 10.17 -4.52 27.97
CA LEU A 48 9.10 -4.98 28.87
C LEU A 48 9.60 -5.43 30.25
N THR A 49 10.91 -5.38 30.56
CA THR A 49 11.37 -5.60 31.94
C THR A 49 10.86 -4.49 32.86
N PRO A 50 9.93 -4.78 33.78
CA PRO A 50 9.43 -3.79 34.73
C PRO A 50 10.51 -3.54 35.79
N LYS A 51 10.69 -2.27 36.17
CA LYS A 51 11.37 -1.90 37.43
C LYS A 51 10.62 -2.58 38.58
N SER A 52 11.19 -3.65 39.12
CA SER A 52 10.75 -4.22 40.39
C SER A 52 11.26 -3.32 41.52
N ASP A 53 10.33 -2.70 42.22
CA ASP A 53 10.56 -2.06 43.52
C ASP A 53 11.11 -3.07 44.54
N SER A 54 12.24 -2.74 45.16
CA SER A 54 12.66 -3.33 46.43
C SER A 54 13.15 -2.21 47.36
N ARG A 55 12.44 -2.05 48.49
CA ARG A 55 12.74 -1.12 49.60
C ARG A 55 13.78 -1.74 50.55
N GLY A 56 14.75 -0.91 50.96
CA GLY A 56 15.64 -1.05 52.14
C GLY A 56 16.97 -1.77 51.86
N ASN A 57 18.17 -1.30 52.26
CA ASN A 57 18.55 -0.37 53.33
C ASN A 57 19.99 0.16 53.06
N SER A 58 20.21 1.44 53.41
CA SER A 58 21.46 2.13 53.85
C SER A 58 22.85 1.79 53.26
N GLU A 59 23.55 2.76 52.64
CA GLU A 59 24.73 3.50 53.18
C GLU A 59 25.55 4.23 52.08
N SER A 60 25.89 5.50 52.39
CA SER A 60 27.00 6.37 51.92
C SER A 60 27.32 6.57 50.42
N LEU A 61 27.27 7.85 50.03
CA LEU A 61 27.98 8.47 48.89
C LEU A 61 29.52 8.29 49.01
N PRO A 62 30.25 8.33 47.87
CA PRO A 62 30.86 9.61 47.52
C PRO A 62 30.67 10.01 46.05
N ASN A 63 30.71 11.32 45.84
CA ASN A 63 30.65 12.03 44.57
C ASN A 63 31.62 11.49 43.52
N ASN A 64 31.18 11.45 42.27
CA ASN A 64 32.07 11.79 41.16
C ASN A 64 31.29 12.42 40.00
N ASP A 65 31.80 13.57 39.57
CA ASP A 65 31.33 14.37 38.44
C ASP A 65 31.52 13.64 37.10
N ASN A 66 30.78 14.12 36.09
CA ASN A 66 30.98 13.97 34.66
C ASN A 66 30.68 12.59 34.02
N SER A 67 29.49 12.49 33.42
CA SER A 67 29.40 12.46 31.95
C SER A 67 27.95 12.50 31.51
N ASP A 68 27.62 13.57 30.80
CA ASP A 68 26.50 13.67 29.89
C ASP A 68 26.61 12.54 28.86
N SER A 69 25.89 11.45 29.12
CA SER A 69 25.56 10.43 28.13
C SER A 69 24.06 10.25 28.15
N THR A 70 23.36 11.29 27.72
CA THR A 70 22.04 11.12 27.13
C THR A 70 22.20 10.15 25.96
N LEU A 71 21.95 8.86 26.23
CA LEU A 71 21.81 7.82 25.24
C LEU A 71 20.71 8.26 24.28
N LYS A 72 21.10 8.93 23.19
CA LYS A 72 20.28 9.06 21.99
C LYS A 72 20.09 7.65 21.48
N VAL A 73 19.02 7.00 21.93
CA VAL A 73 18.47 5.86 21.23
C VAL A 73 17.97 6.45 19.92
N ASP A 74 18.79 6.36 18.87
CA ASP A 74 18.35 6.55 17.49
C ASP A 74 17.22 5.56 17.27
N MET A 75 15.97 6.01 17.46
CA MET A 75 14.80 5.31 16.96
C MET A 75 14.90 5.34 15.44
N GLN A 76 15.65 4.40 14.87
CA GLN A 76 15.61 4.13 13.45
C GLN A 76 14.18 3.73 13.12
N ILE A 77 13.44 4.65 12.50
CA ILE A 77 12.13 4.36 11.95
C ILE A 77 12.32 3.20 10.98
N PRO A 78 11.60 2.07 11.14
CA PRO A 78 11.77 0.92 10.26
C PRO A 78 11.55 1.35 8.81
N THR A 79 12.59 1.23 7.99
CA THR A 79 12.57 1.58 6.57
C THR A 79 12.15 0.36 5.75
N ILE A 80 11.17 0.54 4.87
CA ILE A 80 10.81 -0.46 3.86
C ILE A 80 11.45 -0.05 2.54
N ASP A 81 11.84 -1.05 1.74
CA ASP A 81 12.39 -0.87 0.42
C ASP A 81 11.61 -1.68 -0.62
N SER A 82 11.00 -0.98 -1.58
CA SER A 82 10.25 -1.58 -2.68
C SER A 82 11.16 -2.05 -3.83
N LEU A 83 12.42 -1.63 -3.88
CA LEU A 83 13.32 -1.90 -5.02
C LEU A 83 13.44 -3.40 -5.38
N PRO A 84 13.55 -4.35 -4.44
CA PRO A 84 13.61 -5.77 -4.79
C PRO A 84 12.39 -6.25 -5.59
N ILE A 85 11.19 -5.78 -5.23
CA ILE A 85 9.93 -6.14 -5.89
C ILE A 85 9.87 -5.52 -7.30
N LEU A 86 10.31 -4.27 -7.43
CA LEU A 86 10.36 -3.57 -8.72
C LEU A 86 11.39 -4.19 -9.66
N ASN A 87 12.57 -4.56 -9.15
CA ASN A 87 13.60 -5.26 -9.92
C ASN A 87 13.09 -6.62 -10.40
N TYR A 88 12.47 -7.40 -9.52
CA TYR A 88 11.85 -8.67 -9.87
C TYR A 88 10.80 -8.50 -10.97
N THR A 89 9.92 -7.50 -10.84
CA THR A 89 8.88 -7.22 -11.84
C THR A 89 9.52 -6.85 -13.19
N THR A 90 10.51 -5.96 -13.17
CA THR A 90 11.22 -5.52 -14.39
C THR A 90 11.90 -6.70 -15.10
N ASP A 91 12.59 -7.57 -14.35
CA ASP A 91 13.27 -8.75 -14.90
C ASP A 91 12.27 -9.82 -15.41
N LYS A 92 11.16 -10.03 -14.71
CA LYS A 92 10.12 -11.00 -15.08
C LYS A 92 9.43 -10.61 -16.39
N TYR A 93 9.06 -9.34 -16.55
CA TYR A 93 8.25 -8.88 -17.69
C TYR A 93 9.08 -8.31 -18.84
N LYS A 94 10.33 -7.89 -18.60
CA LYS A 94 11.31 -7.42 -19.61
C LYS A 94 10.77 -6.36 -20.57
N ARG A 95 9.81 -5.57 -20.12
CA ARG A 95 9.12 -4.53 -20.88
C ARG A 95 8.78 -3.38 -19.95
N GLU A 96 8.88 -2.18 -20.47
CA GLU A 96 8.43 -0.99 -19.76
C GLU A 96 6.93 -1.04 -19.48
N PRO A 97 6.47 -0.55 -18.32
CA PRO A 97 5.05 -0.48 -18.01
C PRO A 97 4.28 0.35 -19.03
N VAL A 98 3.12 -0.14 -19.47
CA VAL A 98 2.25 0.54 -20.44
C VAL A 98 1.01 1.08 -19.76
N LEU A 99 0.62 2.32 -20.09
CA LEU A 99 -0.65 2.90 -19.64
C LEU A 99 -1.83 2.18 -20.28
N ILE A 100 -2.70 1.60 -19.45
CA ILE A 100 -3.87 0.83 -19.91
C ILE A 100 -5.18 1.60 -19.76
N GLY A 101 -5.22 2.69 -19.02
CA GLY A 101 -6.45 3.48 -18.96
C GLY A 101 -6.43 4.55 -17.89
N GLU A 102 -7.52 5.31 -17.87
CA GLU A 102 -7.75 6.39 -16.94
C GLU A 102 -9.12 6.20 -16.26
N MET A 103 -9.20 6.60 -14.99
CA MET A 103 -10.43 6.57 -14.19
C MET A 103 -10.53 7.83 -13.32
N ASP A 104 -11.75 8.28 -13.05
CA ASP A 104 -12.01 9.34 -12.07
C ASP A 104 -12.11 8.77 -10.67
N TYR A 105 -11.48 9.46 -9.73
CA TYR A 105 -11.60 9.17 -8.33
C TYR A 105 -12.90 9.74 -7.77
N VAL A 106 -13.65 8.86 -7.11
CA VAL A 106 -14.86 9.22 -6.37
C VAL A 106 -14.87 8.41 -5.07
N SER A 107 -14.84 9.10 -3.93
CA SER A 107 -14.71 8.47 -2.60
C SER A 107 -15.76 7.39 -2.29
N ASN A 108 -16.97 7.49 -2.81
CA ASN A 108 -18.07 6.54 -2.54
C ASN A 108 -18.34 5.53 -3.67
N LYS A 109 -17.47 5.44 -4.68
CA LYS A 109 -17.63 4.52 -5.81
C LYS A 109 -16.34 3.78 -6.10
N MET A 110 -16.49 2.63 -6.76
CA MET A 110 -15.40 1.98 -7.47
C MET A 110 -15.05 2.79 -8.72
N GLY A 111 -13.76 2.90 -9.03
CA GLY A 111 -13.25 3.54 -10.23
C GLY A 111 -13.68 2.78 -11.48
N GLN A 112 -14.06 3.54 -12.51
CA GLN A 112 -14.48 3.01 -13.81
C GLN A 112 -13.60 3.61 -14.91
N PHE A 113 -13.19 2.77 -15.86
CA PHE A 113 -12.39 3.23 -16.99
C PHE A 113 -13.22 4.06 -17.97
N PHE A 114 -12.69 5.21 -18.39
CA PHE A 114 -13.32 6.03 -19.44
C PHE A 114 -13.39 5.33 -20.80
N LYS A 115 -12.41 4.48 -21.09
CA LYS A 115 -12.33 3.63 -22.28
C LYS A 115 -11.69 2.32 -21.85
N TYR A 116 -12.44 1.22 -21.92
CA TYR A 116 -11.86 -0.11 -21.76
C TYR A 116 -10.99 -0.41 -22.98
N PRO A 117 -9.67 -0.64 -22.82
CA PRO A 117 -8.94 -1.38 -23.84
C PRO A 117 -9.61 -2.75 -23.94
N LYS A 118 -9.84 -3.22 -25.17
CA LYS A 118 -10.49 -4.51 -25.44
C LYS A 118 -9.79 -5.71 -24.79
N ASP A 119 -8.56 -5.51 -24.31
CA ASP A 119 -7.67 -6.55 -23.80
C ASP A 119 -7.60 -6.60 -22.25
N ILE A 120 -8.27 -5.70 -21.52
CA ILE A 120 -8.35 -5.81 -20.05
C ILE A 120 -9.53 -6.71 -19.69
N GLN A 121 -9.23 -7.92 -19.25
CA GLN A 121 -10.21 -8.73 -18.51
C GLN A 121 -10.28 -8.20 -17.08
N ILE A 122 -11.42 -7.62 -16.72
CA ILE A 122 -11.77 -7.32 -15.33
C ILE A 122 -12.40 -8.59 -14.76
N GLY A 123 -12.02 -8.95 -13.54
CA GLY A 123 -12.65 -10.08 -12.86
C GLY A 123 -14.16 -9.87 -12.82
N ASN A 124 -14.94 -10.92 -13.12
CA ASN A 124 -16.40 -10.90 -13.05
C ASN A 124 -16.86 -10.63 -11.60
N LYS A 125 -16.90 -9.37 -11.16
CA LYS A 125 -17.82 -8.94 -10.10
C LYS A 125 -19.12 -8.59 -10.82
N ILE A 126 -19.77 -9.64 -11.35
CA ILE A 126 -21.09 -9.52 -11.96
C ILE A 126 -21.96 -8.76 -10.97
N ASP A 127 -22.67 -7.76 -11.49
CA ASP A 127 -23.74 -7.04 -10.84
C ASP A 127 -24.68 -8.02 -10.11
N ASN A 128 -24.38 -8.30 -8.84
CA ASN A 128 -25.37 -8.84 -7.93
C ASN A 128 -26.26 -7.67 -7.50
N LEU A 129 -27.08 -7.23 -8.45
CA LEU A 129 -28.32 -6.48 -8.24
C LEU A 129 -29.41 -7.37 -7.60
N GLY A 130 -29.04 -8.52 -7.04
CA GLY A 130 -29.88 -9.31 -6.14
C GLY A 130 -29.45 -9.03 -4.72
N LEU A 131 -30.27 -8.28 -3.96
CA LEU A 131 -30.18 -8.24 -2.51
C LEU A 131 -30.42 -9.67 -1.99
N PRO A 132 -29.42 -10.40 -1.48
CA PRO A 132 -29.68 -11.68 -0.86
C PRO A 132 -30.17 -11.41 0.57
N TYR A 133 -31.27 -12.04 0.92
CA TYR A 133 -31.73 -12.16 2.29
C TYR A 133 -30.68 -12.88 3.17
N PRO A 134 -30.46 -12.50 4.44
CA PRO A 134 -31.04 -11.36 5.14
C PRO A 134 -30.28 -10.08 4.80
N TYR A 135 -31.01 -8.98 4.69
CA TYR A 135 -30.51 -7.64 4.35
C TYR A 135 -29.15 -7.34 4.98
N ASN A 136 -28.12 -7.31 4.14
CA ASN A 136 -26.77 -7.00 4.57
C ASN A 136 -26.66 -5.48 4.73
N PHE A 137 -27.29 -4.93 5.78
CA PHE A 137 -27.31 -3.49 6.08
C PHE A 137 -25.89 -2.91 6.18
N GLU A 138 -24.88 -3.72 6.50
CA GLU A 138 -23.47 -3.32 6.53
C GLU A 138 -22.92 -2.93 5.15
N LYS A 139 -23.42 -3.54 4.06
CA LYS A 139 -23.02 -3.17 2.69
C LYS A 139 -23.53 -1.79 2.26
N GLN A 140 -24.49 -1.19 2.97
CA GLN A 140 -24.96 0.16 2.64
C GLN A 140 -24.02 1.27 3.10
N TYR A 141 -23.11 0.99 4.04
CA TYR A 141 -22.29 2.03 4.67
C TYR A 141 -20.81 1.99 4.27
N THR A 142 -20.34 0.89 3.68
CA THR A 142 -18.95 0.75 3.22
C THR A 142 -18.91 0.71 1.69
N PRO A 143 -18.20 1.65 1.04
CA PRO A 143 -18.05 1.60 -0.41
C PRO A 143 -17.24 0.37 -0.81
N ASP A 144 -17.47 -0.14 -2.02
CA ASP A 144 -16.55 -1.10 -2.64
C ASP A 144 -15.13 -0.51 -2.71
N CYS A 145 -14.12 -1.39 -2.79
CA CYS A 145 -12.74 -1.01 -3.05
C CYS A 145 -12.68 -0.06 -4.26
N PHE A 146 -11.87 1.00 -4.16
CA PHE A 146 -11.81 1.99 -5.24
C PHE A 146 -11.29 1.35 -6.53
N LEU A 147 -10.22 0.55 -6.46
CA LEU A 147 -9.68 -0.07 -7.65
C LEU A 147 -10.60 -1.21 -8.13
N PRO A 148 -10.87 -1.30 -9.45
CA PRO A 148 -11.61 -2.43 -9.99
C PRO A 148 -10.76 -3.72 -9.86
N PRO A 149 -11.40 -4.90 -9.86
CA PRO A 149 -10.69 -6.16 -9.72
C PRO A 149 -9.81 -6.42 -10.96
N PHE A 150 -8.53 -6.12 -10.81
CA PHE A 150 -7.52 -6.35 -11.83
C PHE A 150 -7.18 -7.83 -11.91
N THR A 151 -7.00 -8.34 -13.13
CA THR A 151 -6.50 -9.71 -13.34
C THR A 151 -4.98 -9.71 -13.46
N ARG A 152 -4.35 -10.88 -13.39
CA ARG A 152 -2.89 -11.05 -13.58
C ARG A 152 -2.38 -10.50 -14.91
N THR A 153 -3.25 -10.34 -15.91
CA THR A 153 -2.90 -9.69 -17.18
C THR A 153 -2.60 -8.20 -17.04
N SER A 154 -3.01 -7.59 -15.93
CA SER A 154 -2.78 -6.18 -15.58
C SER A 154 -1.44 -5.94 -14.88
N ILE A 155 -0.69 -6.99 -14.51
CA ILE A 155 0.62 -6.81 -13.85
C ILE A 155 1.60 -6.12 -14.81
N ASN A 156 2.44 -5.24 -14.26
CA ASN A 156 3.39 -4.41 -15.00
C ASN A 156 2.71 -3.44 -15.99
N LYS A 157 1.55 -2.91 -15.61
CA LYS A 157 0.82 -1.88 -16.37
C LYS A 157 0.51 -0.68 -15.48
N LEU A 158 0.34 0.46 -16.14
CA LEU A 158 0.06 1.73 -15.49
C LEU A 158 -1.43 2.08 -15.61
N VAL A 159 -2.00 2.61 -14.55
CA VAL A 159 -3.38 3.12 -14.52
C VAL A 159 -3.34 4.56 -14.02
N LYS A 160 -4.04 5.47 -14.69
CA LYS A 160 -4.14 6.86 -14.26
C LYS A 160 -5.43 7.10 -13.50
N VAL A 161 -5.31 7.67 -12.31
CA VAL A 161 -6.41 8.06 -11.43
C VAL A 161 -6.46 9.58 -11.38
N LYS A 162 -7.57 10.16 -11.85
CA LYS A 162 -7.81 11.61 -11.83
C LYS A 162 -8.57 11.97 -10.57
N ILE A 163 -7.99 12.85 -9.76
CA ILE A 163 -8.55 13.27 -8.49
C ILE A 163 -8.84 14.77 -8.56
N ASN A 164 -10.12 15.12 -8.50
CA ASN A 164 -10.54 16.51 -8.53
C ASN A 164 -10.22 17.22 -7.20
N SER A 165 -10.05 18.54 -7.27
CA SER A 165 -9.84 19.42 -6.11
C SER A 165 -10.89 19.22 -5.00
N ASP A 166 -12.13 18.94 -5.37
CA ASP A 166 -13.23 18.74 -4.42
C ASP A 166 -13.05 17.47 -3.59
N GLU A 167 -12.63 16.36 -4.21
CA GLU A 167 -12.38 15.09 -3.49
C GLU A 167 -11.16 15.21 -2.59
N ILE A 168 -10.11 15.92 -3.03
CA ILE A 168 -8.93 16.23 -2.21
C ILE A 168 -9.35 17.07 -1.00
N THR A 169 -10.21 18.07 -1.22
CA THR A 169 -10.74 18.94 -0.17
C THR A 169 -11.50 18.16 0.88
N LYS A 170 -12.46 17.32 0.47
CA LYS A 170 -13.23 16.43 1.36
C LYS A 170 -12.32 15.50 2.16
N PHE A 171 -11.30 14.95 1.51
CA PHE A 171 -10.34 14.08 2.16
C PHE A 171 -9.50 14.82 3.22
N LEU A 172 -8.97 16.00 2.89
CA LEU A 172 -8.16 16.80 3.80
C LEU A 172 -8.98 17.37 4.97
N SER A 173 -10.28 17.63 4.78
CA SER A 173 -11.19 18.04 5.86
C SER A 173 -11.59 16.88 6.80
N GLY A 174 -11.21 15.65 6.48
CA GLY A 174 -11.55 14.46 7.28
C GLY A 174 -12.90 13.83 6.95
N ASP A 175 -13.58 14.30 5.90
CA ASP A 175 -14.93 13.88 5.49
C ASP A 175 -14.93 12.75 4.44
N SER A 176 -13.83 12.02 4.33
CA SER A 176 -13.74 10.85 3.45
C SER A 176 -14.12 9.58 4.21
N ILE A 177 -15.12 8.85 3.72
CA ILE A 177 -15.50 7.54 4.25
C ILE A 177 -14.32 6.54 4.22
N ARG A 178 -13.49 6.59 3.17
CA ARG A 178 -12.33 5.72 3.02
C ARG A 178 -11.25 6.01 4.07
N LEU A 179 -11.09 7.29 4.43
CA LEU A 179 -10.21 7.71 5.53
C LEU A 179 -10.71 7.19 6.88
N GLN A 180 -12.03 7.27 7.14
CA GLN A 180 -12.64 6.75 8.36
C GLN A 180 -12.49 5.23 8.49
N ASN A 181 -12.65 4.52 7.37
CA ASN A 181 -12.48 3.06 7.29
C ASN A 181 -11.00 2.61 7.39
N ARG A 182 -10.05 3.55 7.23
CA ARG A 182 -8.60 3.26 7.12
C ARG A 182 -8.32 2.21 6.05
N GLU A 183 -8.82 2.47 4.85
CA GLU A 183 -8.63 1.64 3.66
C GLU A 183 -7.19 1.77 3.12
N ILE A 184 -6.21 1.29 3.89
CA ILE A 184 -4.80 1.30 3.52
C ILE A 184 -4.08 0.11 4.16
N TRP A 185 -3.46 -0.71 3.32
CA TRP A 185 -2.69 -1.88 3.73
C TRP A 185 -1.34 -1.91 3.02
N GLY A 186 -0.27 -2.09 3.78
CA GLY A 186 1.10 -2.09 3.28
C GLY A 186 1.77 -0.71 3.31
N SER A 187 2.98 -0.66 2.79
CA SER A 187 3.84 0.52 2.77
C SER A 187 4.80 0.39 1.61
N ASP A 188 4.96 1.48 0.85
CA ASP A 188 5.62 1.54 -0.46
C ASP A 188 4.89 0.75 -1.56
N ILE A 189 4.56 -0.51 -1.30
CA ILE A 189 3.64 -1.33 -2.09
C ILE A 189 2.39 -1.63 -1.25
N TYR A 190 1.23 -1.45 -1.86
CA TYR A 190 -0.09 -1.50 -1.22
C TYR A 190 -0.95 -2.60 -1.86
N THR A 191 -1.90 -3.14 -1.11
CA THR A 191 -2.94 -4.01 -1.67
C THR A 191 -3.85 -3.20 -2.60
N ASP A 192 -4.49 -3.83 -3.58
CA ASP A 192 -5.53 -3.20 -4.42
C ASP A 192 -6.79 -2.74 -3.65
N ASP A 193 -7.00 -3.23 -2.43
CA ASP A 193 -7.99 -2.70 -1.49
C ASP A 193 -7.68 -1.29 -0.96
N SER A 194 -6.44 -0.80 -1.12
CA SER A 194 -6.02 0.49 -0.56
C SER A 194 -6.50 1.69 -1.39
N ASP A 195 -6.94 2.73 -0.69
CA ASP A 195 -7.40 3.99 -1.26
C ASP A 195 -6.22 4.86 -1.77
N PRO A 196 -6.23 5.32 -3.05
CA PRO A 196 -5.16 6.16 -3.59
C PRO A 196 -4.89 7.46 -2.81
N LEU A 197 -5.92 8.12 -2.26
CA LEU A 197 -5.73 9.36 -1.48
C LEU A 197 -5.05 9.09 -0.14
N LEU A 198 -5.44 8.01 0.55
CA LEU A 198 -4.74 7.52 1.73
C LEU A 198 -3.29 7.17 1.45
N VAL A 199 -3.03 6.48 0.33
CA VAL A 199 -1.67 6.14 -0.09
C VAL A 199 -0.84 7.40 -0.34
N LEU A 200 -1.38 8.41 -1.05
CA LEU A 200 -0.70 9.69 -1.26
C LEU A 200 -0.35 10.40 0.05
N LYS A 201 -1.28 10.40 1.01
CA LYS A 201 -1.00 10.95 2.34
C LYS A 201 0.10 10.16 3.04
N HIS A 202 0.01 8.83 3.03
CA HIS A 202 1.00 7.96 3.65
C HIS A 202 2.40 8.08 3.02
N THR A 203 2.52 8.30 1.71
CA THR A 203 3.82 8.56 1.04
C THR A 203 4.33 9.98 1.24
N GLY A 204 3.55 10.85 1.90
CA GLY A 204 3.97 12.19 2.30
C GLY A 204 3.75 13.24 1.23
N PHE A 205 2.85 13.00 0.27
CA PHE A 205 2.58 13.96 -0.79
C PHE A 205 1.98 15.28 -0.26
N PHE A 206 1.10 15.22 0.74
CA PHE A 206 0.41 16.38 1.30
C PHE A 206 1.19 17.12 2.41
N GLU A 207 2.36 16.61 2.82
CA GLU A 207 3.15 17.23 3.88
C GLU A 207 3.75 18.56 3.42
N LYS A 208 3.72 19.57 4.31
CA LYS A 208 4.29 20.89 4.01
C LYS A 208 5.80 20.76 3.86
N SER A 209 6.33 21.22 2.72
CA SER A 209 7.76 21.19 2.39
C SER A 209 8.65 22.13 3.21
N ASP A 210 8.15 22.71 4.30
CA ASP A 210 8.67 24.00 4.81
C ASP A 210 9.39 23.87 6.15
N THR A 211 10.23 22.84 6.32
CA THR A 211 11.29 22.87 7.34
C THR A 211 12.63 23.00 6.65
N LYS A 212 13.15 24.23 6.59
CA LYS A 212 14.51 24.57 6.14
C LYS A 212 15.59 24.15 7.17
N ASP A 213 15.46 22.96 7.75
CA ASP A 213 16.49 22.38 8.62
C ASP A 213 17.15 21.20 7.89
N ASP A 214 17.91 21.56 6.86
CA ASP A 214 18.71 20.68 6.01
C ASP A 214 19.98 20.21 6.73
N SER A 215 19.85 19.29 7.69
CA SER A 215 21.01 18.52 8.15
C SER A 215 20.84 17.01 8.05
N ASN A 216 19.67 16.51 7.64
CA ASN A 216 19.44 15.09 7.31
C ASN A 216 18.31 15.01 6.26
N ILE A 217 18.63 15.28 5.00
CA ILE A 217 17.69 15.17 3.88
C ILE A 217 17.40 13.69 3.64
N VAL A 218 16.40 13.14 4.34
CA VAL A 218 15.83 11.86 3.94
C VAL A 218 15.13 12.10 2.60
N PRO A 219 15.53 11.41 1.51
CA PRO A 219 14.91 11.61 0.22
C PRO A 219 13.43 11.27 0.31
N LYS A 220 12.57 12.18 -0.16
CA LYS A 220 11.14 11.95 -0.21
C LYS A 220 10.86 10.76 -1.13
N LYS A 221 10.10 9.79 -0.64
CA LYS A 221 9.68 8.60 -1.41
C LYS A 221 8.20 8.70 -1.73
N ARG A 222 7.78 9.76 -2.43
CA ARG A 222 6.35 10.00 -2.75
C ARG A 222 5.82 9.07 -3.82
N THR A 223 6.68 8.55 -4.70
CA THR A 223 6.36 7.61 -5.78
C THR A 223 7.20 6.33 -5.69
N PRO A 224 7.03 5.53 -4.62
CA PRO A 224 7.92 4.41 -4.31
C PRO A 224 7.90 3.27 -5.34
N ALA A 225 6.91 3.21 -6.25
CA ALA A 225 6.84 2.19 -7.30
C ALA A 225 7.57 2.58 -8.60
N ASN A 226 8.12 3.79 -8.65
CA ASN A 226 8.95 4.23 -9.78
C ASN A 226 10.42 3.94 -9.47
N ILE A 227 10.94 2.91 -10.13
CA ILE A 227 12.32 2.44 -9.97
C ILE A 227 13.37 3.48 -10.37
N HIS A 228 13.04 4.37 -11.32
CA HIS A 228 13.97 5.37 -11.83
C HIS A 228 13.94 6.67 -11.02
N ASN A 229 12.79 6.99 -10.42
CA ASN A 229 12.59 8.19 -9.62
C ASN A 229 11.53 7.97 -8.54
N GLN A 230 11.97 7.66 -7.31
CA GLN A 230 11.06 7.45 -6.16
C GLN A 230 10.37 8.74 -5.65
N ASP A 231 10.64 9.89 -6.27
CA ASP A 231 10.00 11.18 -5.98
C ASP A 231 9.49 11.89 -7.25
N ASN A 232 8.93 11.11 -8.19
CA ASN A 232 8.41 11.60 -9.48
C ASN A 232 7.10 12.40 -9.31
N VAL A 233 7.24 13.62 -8.78
CA VAL A 233 6.17 14.61 -8.65
C VAL A 233 6.40 15.72 -9.67
N VAL A 234 5.47 15.84 -10.61
CA VAL A 234 5.49 16.84 -11.68
C VAL A 234 4.30 17.79 -11.54
N GLY A 235 4.34 18.91 -12.26
CA GLY A 235 3.40 20.01 -12.03
C GLY A 235 3.86 20.89 -10.88
N GLY A 236 3.26 22.07 -10.75
CA GLY A 236 3.70 23.08 -9.78
C GLY A 236 3.52 22.67 -8.31
N LYS A 237 3.61 23.65 -7.41
CA LYS A 237 3.39 23.43 -5.99
C LYS A 237 1.96 22.90 -5.74
N PHE A 238 1.81 21.91 -4.86
CA PHE A 238 0.48 21.53 -4.38
C PHE A 238 -0.11 22.68 -3.55
N ILE A 239 -1.25 23.20 -4.01
CA ILE A 239 -2.04 24.19 -3.29
C ILE A 239 -3.38 23.52 -2.97
N PRO A 240 -3.70 23.31 -1.68
CA PRO A 240 -5.01 22.81 -1.29
C PRO A 240 -6.13 23.63 -1.94
N PHE A 241 -7.25 22.99 -2.28
CA PHE A 241 -8.45 23.62 -2.89
C PHE A 241 -8.30 24.12 -4.34
N GLU A 242 -7.08 24.40 -4.83
CA GLU A 242 -6.85 24.95 -6.18
C GLU A 242 -6.24 23.94 -7.16
N THR A 243 -5.90 22.75 -6.67
CA THR A 243 -5.21 21.73 -7.45
C THR A 243 -6.01 20.45 -7.54
N SER A 244 -5.98 19.87 -8.75
CA SER A 244 -6.39 18.50 -9.05
C SER A 244 -5.14 17.66 -9.28
N LEU A 245 -5.25 16.34 -9.13
CA LEU A 245 -4.13 15.42 -9.26
C LEU A 245 -4.39 14.41 -10.37
N GLU A 246 -3.38 14.15 -11.18
CA GLU A 246 -3.27 12.96 -12.03
C GLU A 246 -2.26 12.03 -11.38
N VAL A 247 -2.75 10.94 -10.77
CA VAL A 247 -1.91 9.96 -10.09
C VAL A 247 -1.79 8.73 -10.98
N THR A 248 -0.57 8.37 -11.36
CA THR A 248 -0.32 7.13 -12.10
C THR A 248 0.13 6.06 -11.11
N ILE A 249 -0.57 4.93 -11.10
CA ILE A 249 -0.23 3.75 -10.29
C ILE A 249 0.34 2.65 -11.18
N LEU A 250 1.31 1.90 -10.64
CA LEU A 250 1.83 0.68 -11.25
C LEU A 250 1.17 -0.53 -10.59
N ILE A 251 0.56 -1.39 -11.39
CA ILE A 251 -0.04 -2.65 -10.92
C ILE A 251 1.06 -3.72 -10.83
N LEU A 252 1.12 -4.40 -9.69
CA LEU A 252 2.15 -5.37 -9.32
C LEU A 252 1.51 -6.72 -8.97
N ASP A 253 2.34 -7.77 -8.96
CA ASP A 253 1.91 -9.10 -8.51
C ASP A 253 1.59 -9.07 -7.01
N CYS A 254 0.72 -9.98 -6.56
CA CYS A 254 0.32 -10.04 -5.16
C CYS A 254 1.49 -10.44 -4.26
N LEU A 255 1.66 -9.74 -3.13
CA LEU A 255 2.63 -10.09 -2.09
C LEU A 255 2.03 -11.09 -1.07
N GLU A 256 2.88 -11.97 -0.53
CA GLU A 256 2.49 -12.90 0.54
C GLU A 256 2.12 -12.16 1.83
N SER A 257 2.79 -11.04 2.09
CA SER A 257 2.52 -10.19 3.24
C SER A 257 2.78 -8.73 2.94
N TYR A 258 2.07 -7.87 3.65
CA TYR A 258 2.18 -6.42 3.55
C TYR A 258 2.45 -5.86 4.94
N ILE A 259 3.52 -5.08 5.08
CA ILE A 259 3.87 -4.44 6.36
C ILE A 259 3.31 -3.03 6.34
N GLY A 260 2.41 -2.73 7.27
CA GLY A 260 1.90 -1.39 7.50
C GLY A 260 2.78 -0.62 8.48
N LEU A 261 3.23 0.56 8.07
CA LEU A 261 3.97 1.50 8.92
C LEU A 261 3.12 2.71 9.28
N ASN A 262 3.57 3.47 10.28
CA ASN A 262 3.08 4.81 10.53
C ASN A 262 3.95 5.81 9.77
N ARG A 263 3.39 6.50 8.77
CA ARG A 263 4.05 7.55 8.00
C ARG A 263 3.09 8.71 7.79
N ASN A 264 3.60 9.94 7.95
CA ASN A 264 2.87 11.17 7.61
C ASN A 264 1.46 11.24 8.24
N GLY A 265 1.39 10.86 9.52
CA GLY A 265 0.15 10.86 10.32
C GLY A 265 -0.88 9.79 9.93
N ILE A 266 -0.51 8.81 9.11
CA ILE A 266 -1.37 7.67 8.73
C ILE A 266 -0.70 6.36 9.15
N VAL A 267 -1.44 5.53 9.87
CA VAL A 267 -1.04 4.17 10.23
C VAL A 267 -1.63 3.21 9.20
N ALA A 268 -0.78 2.68 8.32
CA ALA A 268 -1.18 1.63 7.39
C ALA A 268 -1.37 0.30 8.12
N ARG A 269 -2.31 -0.52 7.63
CA ARG A 269 -2.57 -1.86 8.17
C ARG A 269 -1.55 -2.85 7.60
N SER A 270 -1.20 -3.85 8.39
CA SER A 270 -0.44 -5.00 7.90
C SER A 270 -1.38 -6.11 7.46
N TRP A 271 -0.96 -6.88 6.45
CA TRP A 271 -1.55 -8.15 6.07
C TRP A 271 -0.47 -9.22 6.27
N LEU A 272 -0.49 -9.86 7.45
CA LEU A 272 0.49 -10.85 7.88
C LEU A 272 -0.25 -12.19 8.05
N GLY A 273 -0.54 -12.87 6.95
CA GLY A 273 -1.45 -14.00 6.94
C GLY A 273 -0.84 -15.27 6.35
N SER A 274 -1.29 -16.42 6.84
CA SER A 274 -1.03 -17.74 6.24
C SER A 274 -1.70 -17.90 4.87
N VAL A 275 -2.66 -17.03 4.57
CA VAL A 275 -3.38 -16.96 3.29
C VAL A 275 -2.94 -15.68 2.56
N PRO A 276 -2.36 -15.81 1.36
CA PRO A 276 -2.03 -14.67 0.52
C PRO A 276 -3.29 -13.84 0.23
N HIS A 277 -3.09 -12.53 0.07
CA HIS A 277 -4.14 -11.64 -0.43
C HIS A 277 -4.65 -12.13 -1.80
N ASP A 278 -5.94 -12.02 -2.06
CA ASP A 278 -6.59 -12.60 -3.26
C ASP A 278 -6.60 -11.65 -4.46
N GLY A 279 -6.47 -10.34 -4.23
CA GLY A 279 -6.22 -9.31 -5.24
C GLY A 279 -4.74 -9.05 -5.55
N LEU A 280 -4.47 -8.04 -6.36
CA LEU A 280 -3.12 -7.62 -6.76
C LEU A 280 -2.52 -6.60 -5.78
N SER A 281 -1.31 -6.15 -6.10
CA SER A 281 -0.70 -5.00 -5.44
C SER A 281 -0.62 -3.80 -6.36
N PHE A 282 -0.44 -2.61 -5.80
CA PHE A 282 -0.06 -1.43 -6.55
C PHE A 282 0.91 -0.54 -5.77
N GLY A 283 1.54 0.40 -6.47
CA GLY A 283 2.19 1.52 -5.82
C GLY A 283 2.21 2.75 -6.72
N ILE A 284 2.55 3.91 -6.14
CA ILE A 284 2.53 5.18 -6.85
C ILE A 284 3.75 5.29 -7.77
N TYR A 285 3.50 5.52 -9.06
CA TYR A 285 4.52 5.62 -10.11
C TYR A 285 4.80 7.07 -10.51
N GLU A 286 3.77 7.91 -10.58
CA GLU A 286 3.90 9.34 -10.90
C GLU A 286 2.77 10.12 -10.24
N ILE A 287 3.05 11.34 -9.81
CA ILE A 287 2.04 12.29 -9.34
C ILE A 287 2.18 13.58 -10.15
N LYS A 288 1.10 14.00 -10.82
CA LYS A 288 1.05 15.24 -11.58
C LYS A 288 0.05 16.21 -10.97
N VAL A 289 0.56 17.37 -10.56
CA VAL A 289 -0.23 18.47 -9.96
C VAL A 289 -0.76 19.38 -11.06
N ILE A 290 -2.08 19.44 -11.19
CA ILE A 290 -2.80 20.26 -12.16
C ILE A 290 -3.43 21.43 -11.42
N HIS A 291 -3.12 22.65 -11.84
CA HIS A 291 -3.72 23.85 -11.26
C HIS A 291 -4.99 24.19 -12.04
N SER A 292 -6.09 24.45 -11.34
CA SER A 292 -7.38 24.80 -11.96
C SER A 292 -7.43 26.23 -12.53
N MET A 293 -6.29 26.93 -12.63
CA MET A 293 -6.22 28.24 -13.27
C MET A 293 -6.09 28.08 -14.79
N GLU A 294 -7.22 27.88 -15.46
CA GLU A 294 -7.39 28.48 -16.77
C GLU A 294 -7.33 29.99 -16.54
N LYS A 295 -6.27 30.65 -17.04
CA LYS A 295 -6.21 32.10 -17.07
C LYS A 295 -7.44 32.57 -17.85
N VAL A 296 -8.46 33.03 -17.14
CA VAL A 296 -9.54 33.79 -17.76
C VAL A 296 -8.87 34.97 -18.44
N ASP A 297 -8.80 34.92 -19.76
CA ASP A 297 -8.25 36.01 -20.55
C ASP A 297 -9.22 37.19 -20.49
N ILE A 298 -8.99 38.04 -19.48
CA ILE A 298 -9.78 39.25 -19.22
C ILE A 298 -9.65 40.28 -20.36
N SER A 299 -8.78 40.04 -21.37
CA SER A 299 -8.71 40.87 -22.57
C SER A 299 -9.99 40.80 -23.42
N ALA A 300 -10.79 39.73 -23.27
CA ALA A 300 -12.06 39.58 -23.98
C ALA A 300 -13.21 40.43 -23.41
N TRP A 301 -13.06 40.98 -22.20
CA TRP A 301 -14.10 41.76 -21.50
C TRP A 301 -13.89 43.28 -21.60
N LYS A 302 -12.83 43.72 -22.30
CA LYS A 302 -12.60 45.12 -22.68
C LYS A 302 -13.01 45.34 -24.14
N LYS A 303 -14.30 45.35 -24.43
CA LYS A 303 -14.85 45.96 -25.65
C LYS A 303 -16.16 46.67 -25.34
#